data_AF-A0A6L5ZJ72-F1
#
_entry.id   AF-A0A6L5ZJ72-F1
#
_cell.length_a   1.000
_cell.length_b   1.000
_cell.length_c   1.000
_cell.angle_alpha   90.00
_cell.angle_beta   90.00
_cell.angle_gamma   90.00
#
_symmetry.space_group_name_H-M   'P 1'
#
loop_
_entity.id
_entity.type
_entity.pdbx_description
1 polymer ?
#
loop_
_entity_poly.entity_id
_entity_poly.type
_entity_poly.pdbx_seq_one_letter_code
_entity_poly.pdbx_strand_id
1 'polypeptide(L)'
;AEVVRRLNEGQWQEQILAEVELPTELAESTYLQPLYGCTSFAVRDLLRRYVGWYDGNPSMLFPSTRADIAAEVLAMTGGSESIFARVDELSAGTGADQQLALHLVDFVIFAGGEDAAEGHARKADLLDARAASEQSFVAHNVLKSTAVIERKKATD
;
A
#
# COMPACT_ATOMS: atom_id res chain seq x y z
N ALA A 1 -11.94 15.96 -16.71
CA ALA A 1 -10.78 15.51 -15.91
C ALA A 1 -11.25 15.29 -14.48
N GLU A 2 -11.65 14.06 -14.14
CA GLU A 2 -12.31 13.71 -12.87
C GLU A 2 -11.43 14.01 -11.65
N VAL A 3 -10.14 13.68 -11.72
CA VAL A 3 -9.15 13.99 -10.67
C VAL A 3 -9.12 15.49 -10.34
N VAL A 4 -9.04 16.35 -11.36
CA VAL A 4 -8.98 17.81 -11.17
C VAL A 4 -10.28 18.36 -10.58
N ARG A 5 -11.43 17.81 -11.02
CA ARG A 5 -12.73 18.18 -10.46
C ARG A 5 -12.77 17.90 -8.95
N ARG A 6 -12.38 16.69 -8.53
CA ARG A 6 -12.35 16.30 -7.11
C ARG A 6 -11.31 17.06 -6.28
N LEU A 7 -10.15 17.37 -6.86
CA LEU A 7 -9.17 18.26 -6.23
C LEU A 7 -9.77 19.65 -5.97
N ASN A 8 -10.48 20.22 -6.93
CA ASN A 8 -11.16 21.52 -6.76
C ASN A 8 -12.31 21.47 -5.75
N GLU A 9 -12.87 20.28 -5.48
CA GLU A 9 -13.85 20.04 -4.42
C GLU A 9 -13.22 19.83 -3.05
N GLY A 10 -11.89 19.88 -2.95
CA GLY A 10 -11.15 19.73 -1.69
C GLY A 10 -11.10 18.30 -1.17
N GLN A 11 -11.32 17.29 -2.01
CA GLN A 11 -11.18 15.89 -1.60
C GLN A 11 -9.72 15.54 -1.32
N TRP A 12 -9.51 14.65 -0.35
CA TRP A 12 -8.18 14.12 -0.02
C TRP A 12 -7.64 13.25 -1.14
N GLN A 13 -6.32 13.25 -1.32
CA GLN A 13 -5.68 12.50 -2.40
C GLN A 13 -5.96 10.99 -2.30
N GLU A 14 -6.02 10.42 -1.09
CA GLU A 14 -6.37 9.01 -0.91
C GLU A 14 -7.82 8.71 -1.33
N GLN A 15 -8.77 9.64 -1.12
CA GLN A 15 -10.16 9.49 -1.54
C GLN A 15 -10.25 9.49 -3.06
N ILE A 16 -9.56 10.43 -3.72
CA ILE A 16 -9.51 10.50 -5.19
C ILE A 16 -8.90 9.21 -5.76
N LEU A 17 -7.84 8.70 -5.15
CA LEU A 17 -7.20 7.46 -5.58
C LEU A 17 -8.12 6.23 -5.43
N ALA A 18 -8.94 6.19 -4.37
CA ALA A 18 -9.85 5.09 -4.08
C ALA A 18 -11.14 5.13 -4.91
N GLU A 19 -11.65 6.32 -5.23
CA GLU A 19 -12.99 6.49 -5.80
C GLU A 19 -13.02 6.80 -7.30
N VAL A 20 -11.88 7.17 -7.91
CA VAL A 20 -11.85 7.46 -9.35
C VAL A 20 -11.79 6.16 -10.14
N GLU A 21 -12.90 5.87 -10.83
CA GLU A 21 -13.06 4.75 -11.75
C GLU A 21 -13.21 5.22 -13.20
N LEU A 22 -12.94 4.30 -14.14
CA LEU A 22 -13.27 4.54 -15.54
C LEU A 22 -14.79 4.44 -15.73
N PRO A 23 -15.41 5.33 -16.53
CA PRO A 23 -16.78 5.14 -17.01
C PRO A 23 -16.95 3.75 -17.64
N THR A 24 -18.14 3.17 -17.50
CA THR A 24 -18.44 1.80 -17.94
C THR A 24 -18.00 1.52 -19.38
N GLU A 25 -18.23 2.45 -20.30
CA GLU A 25 -17.89 2.31 -21.72
C GLU A 25 -16.37 2.20 -21.95
N LEU A 26 -15.57 2.82 -21.08
CA LEU A 26 -14.11 2.74 -21.13
C LEU A 26 -13.60 1.50 -20.38
N ALA A 27 -14.22 1.15 -19.25
CA ALA A 27 -13.84 -0.03 -18.47
C ALA A 27 -14.09 -1.35 -19.24
N GLU A 28 -15.15 -1.41 -20.03
CA GLU A 28 -15.49 -2.56 -20.88
C GLU A 28 -14.66 -2.63 -22.18
N SER A 29 -13.86 -1.60 -22.48
CA SER A 29 -13.04 -1.58 -23.68
C SER A 29 -11.89 -2.59 -23.59
N THR A 30 -11.77 -3.46 -24.59
CA THR A 30 -10.65 -4.40 -24.72
C THR A 30 -9.29 -3.70 -24.78
N TYR A 31 -9.23 -2.43 -25.21
CA TYR A 31 -7.99 -1.66 -25.33
C TYR A 31 -7.54 -1.00 -24.02
N LEU A 32 -8.43 -0.86 -23.05
CA LEU A 32 -8.17 -0.15 -21.78
C LEU A 32 -8.11 -1.11 -20.59
N GLN A 33 -7.98 -2.41 -20.84
CA GLN A 33 -7.79 -3.39 -19.79
C GLN A 33 -6.52 -3.08 -18.98
N PRO A 34 -6.52 -3.22 -17.64
CA PRO A 34 -5.44 -2.76 -16.77
C PRO A 34 -4.25 -3.74 -16.75
N LEU A 35 -3.79 -4.17 -17.93
CA LEU A 35 -2.77 -5.21 -18.09
C LEU A 35 -1.34 -4.69 -17.90
N TYR A 36 -1.09 -3.42 -18.22
CA TYR A 36 0.22 -2.79 -18.04
C TYR A 36 0.11 -1.65 -17.03
N GLY A 37 -0.50 -0.53 -17.43
CA GLY A 37 -0.97 0.50 -16.51
C GLY A 37 -2.33 0.14 -15.90
N CYS A 38 -2.69 0.82 -14.83
CA CYS A 38 -4.03 0.75 -14.25
C CYS A 38 -4.54 2.16 -13.88
N THR A 39 -5.84 2.28 -13.65
CA THR A 39 -6.47 3.57 -13.30
C THR A 39 -5.79 4.23 -12.11
N SER A 40 -5.43 3.46 -11.08
CA SER A 40 -4.74 3.98 -9.89
C SER A 40 -3.35 4.55 -10.19
N PHE A 41 -2.65 4.07 -11.23
CA PHE A 41 -1.38 4.66 -11.66
C PHE A 41 -1.61 6.00 -12.36
N ALA A 42 -2.58 6.05 -13.29
CA ALA A 42 -2.93 7.29 -13.98
C ALA A 42 -3.43 8.38 -13.01
N VAL A 43 -4.23 8.00 -12.00
CA VAL A 43 -4.70 8.93 -10.96
C VAL A 43 -3.52 9.46 -10.14
N ARG A 44 -2.58 8.60 -9.72
CA ARG A 44 -1.35 9.03 -9.01
C ARG A 44 -0.52 10.00 -9.84
N ASP A 45 -0.37 9.76 -11.14
CA ASP A 45 0.38 10.65 -12.03
C ASP A 45 -0.30 12.02 -12.15
N LEU A 46 -1.62 12.06 -12.24
CA LEU A 46 -2.39 13.31 -12.27
C LEU A 46 -2.29 14.05 -10.93
N LEU A 47 -2.43 13.36 -9.79
CA LEU A 47 -2.23 13.95 -8.48
C LEU A 47 -0.83 14.58 -8.37
N ARG A 48 0.21 13.81 -8.68
CA ARG A 48 1.60 14.31 -8.68
C ARG A 48 1.79 15.52 -9.60
N ARG A 49 1.13 15.55 -10.76
CA ARG A 49 1.20 16.66 -11.71
C ARG A 49 0.55 17.94 -11.18
N TYR A 50 -0.59 17.83 -10.48
CA TYR A 50 -1.39 19.00 -10.09
C TYR A 50 -1.14 19.49 -8.66
N VAL A 51 -0.90 18.59 -7.71
CA VAL A 51 -0.68 18.92 -6.29
C VAL A 51 0.79 18.74 -5.86
N GLY A 52 1.59 18.02 -6.64
CA GLY A 52 3.00 17.80 -6.32
C GLY A 52 3.19 16.75 -5.22
N TRP A 53 4.07 17.03 -4.27
CA TRP A 53 4.44 16.10 -3.19
C TRP A 53 3.63 16.28 -1.91
N TYR A 54 3.02 17.46 -1.71
CA TYR A 54 2.28 17.78 -0.49
C TYR A 54 0.84 17.30 -0.62
N ASP A 55 0.38 16.51 0.35
CA ASP A 55 -0.92 15.84 0.32
C ASP A 55 -2.07 16.69 0.90
N GLY A 56 -1.74 17.81 1.55
CA GLY A 56 -2.70 18.68 2.22
C GLY A 56 -2.68 18.55 3.75
N ASN A 57 -2.04 17.52 4.30
CA ASN A 57 -1.91 17.31 5.74
C ASN A 57 -0.66 18.03 6.28
N PRO A 58 -0.79 19.07 7.13
CA PRO A 58 0.37 19.81 7.64
C PRO A 58 1.37 18.95 8.43
N SER A 59 0.91 17.85 9.05
CA SER A 59 1.79 16.91 9.75
C SER A 59 2.77 16.19 8.82
N MET A 60 2.51 16.19 7.50
CA MET A 60 3.38 15.62 6.47
C MET A 60 4.36 16.64 5.88
N LEU A 61 4.37 17.89 6.36
CA LEU A 61 5.30 18.92 5.87
C LEU A 61 6.74 18.64 6.33
N PHE A 62 6.89 18.18 7.58
CA PHE A 62 8.16 17.81 8.20
C PHE A 62 7.96 16.54 9.05
N PRO A 63 7.73 15.37 8.42
CA PRO A 63 7.33 14.17 9.14
C PRO A 63 8.48 13.60 9.97
N SER A 64 8.14 12.97 11.09
CA SER A 64 9.06 12.11 11.85
C SER A 64 9.54 10.92 11.00
N THR A 65 10.62 10.26 11.43
CA THR A 65 11.08 9.07 10.72
C THR A 65 10.09 7.92 10.88
N ARG A 66 10.10 6.97 9.92
CA ARG A 66 9.25 5.77 10.02
C ARG A 66 9.57 4.92 11.25
N ALA A 67 10.83 4.89 11.68
CA ALA A 67 11.25 4.15 12.86
C ALA A 67 10.68 4.77 14.14
N ASP A 68 10.72 6.11 14.27
CA ASP A 68 10.16 6.81 15.43
C ASP A 68 8.65 6.58 15.54
N ILE A 69 7.92 6.71 14.43
CA ILE A 69 6.47 6.46 14.39
C ILE A 69 6.16 4.99 14.71
N ALA A 70 6.93 4.06 14.15
CA ALA A 70 6.75 2.64 14.39
C ALA A 70 6.96 2.25 15.86
N ALA A 71 7.99 2.79 16.52
CA ALA A 71 8.23 2.55 17.94
C ALA A 71 7.03 2.97 18.80
N GLU A 72 6.45 4.15 18.54
CA GLU A 72 5.26 4.62 19.25
C GLU A 72 4.04 3.73 18.97
N VAL A 73 3.84 3.28 17.72
CA VAL A 73 2.74 2.36 17.38
C VAL A 73 2.88 1.04 18.15
N LEU A 74 4.07 0.44 18.15
CA LEU A 74 4.31 -0.82 18.89
C LEU A 74 4.09 -0.62 20.40
N ALA A 75 4.55 0.48 20.97
CA ALA A 75 4.33 0.79 22.38
C ALA A 75 2.83 0.91 22.73
N MET A 76 2.04 1.53 21.85
CA MET A 76 0.59 1.65 22.03
C MET A 76 -0.16 0.33 21.86
N THR A 77 0.32 -0.57 20.99
CA THR A 77 -0.37 -1.84 20.68
C THR A 77 0.06 -3.01 21.58
N GLY A 78 1.02 -2.81 22.49
CA GLY A 78 1.55 -3.89 23.33
C GLY A 78 2.61 -4.76 22.63
N GLY A 79 3.28 -4.23 21.61
CA GLY A 79 4.38 -4.88 20.90
C GLY A 79 3.98 -5.59 19.60
N SER A 80 4.96 -6.27 19.00
CA SER A 80 4.86 -6.90 17.68
C SER A 80 3.82 -8.02 17.61
N GLU A 81 3.67 -8.82 18.68
CA GLU A 81 2.73 -9.95 18.71
C GLU A 81 1.28 -9.51 18.42
N SER A 82 0.86 -8.37 18.97
CA SER A 82 -0.50 -7.84 18.75
C SER A 82 -0.70 -7.37 17.32
N ILE A 83 0.33 -6.80 16.69
CA ILE A 83 0.31 -6.43 15.28
C ILE A 83 0.28 -7.70 14.41
N PHE A 84 1.11 -8.70 14.71
CA PHE A 84 1.14 -9.97 13.98
C PHE A 84 -0.19 -10.70 14.03
N ALA A 85 -0.83 -10.79 15.20
CA ALA A 85 -2.17 -11.38 15.31
C ALA A 85 -3.16 -10.70 14.37
N ARG A 86 -3.15 -9.36 14.32
CA ARG A 86 -4.04 -8.60 13.43
C ARG A 86 -3.68 -8.75 11.95
N VAL A 87 -2.38 -8.82 11.64
CA VAL A 87 -1.88 -9.10 10.28
C VAL A 87 -2.36 -10.46 9.80
N ASP A 88 -2.26 -11.49 10.64
CA ASP A 88 -2.67 -12.85 10.33
C ASP A 88 -4.19 -12.93 10.12
N GLU A 89 -4.99 -12.24 10.93
CA GLU A 89 -6.44 -12.11 10.71
C GLU A 89 -6.78 -11.47 9.36
N LEU A 90 -6.12 -10.36 9.00
CA LEU A 90 -6.36 -9.65 7.75
C LEU A 90 -5.84 -10.41 6.53
N SER A 91 -4.80 -11.23 6.69
CA SER A 91 -4.19 -12.00 5.59
C SER A 91 -5.17 -12.95 4.92
N ALA A 92 -6.16 -13.46 5.67
CA ALA A 92 -7.21 -14.36 5.21
C ALA A 92 -8.39 -13.63 4.53
N GLY A 93 -8.39 -12.30 4.53
CA GLY A 93 -9.47 -11.47 3.99
C GLY A 93 -9.37 -11.20 2.49
N THR A 94 -9.95 -10.08 2.09
CA THR A 94 -9.93 -9.57 0.71
C THR A 94 -8.57 -8.98 0.33
N GLY A 95 -8.37 -8.65 -0.95
CA GLY A 95 -7.17 -7.92 -1.38
C GLY A 95 -6.99 -6.56 -0.68
N ALA A 96 -8.08 -5.92 -0.24
CA ALA A 96 -8.03 -4.70 0.56
C ALA A 96 -7.54 -4.98 1.99
N ASP A 97 -7.99 -6.07 2.61
CA ASP A 97 -7.52 -6.50 3.93
C ASP A 97 -6.04 -6.88 3.89
N GLN A 98 -5.60 -7.59 2.85
CA GLN A 98 -4.19 -7.90 2.63
C GLN A 98 -3.34 -6.64 2.43
N GLN A 99 -3.85 -5.64 1.72
CA GLN A 99 -3.16 -4.35 1.58
C GLN A 99 -3.04 -3.63 2.93
N LEU A 100 -4.06 -3.71 3.78
CA LEU A 100 -4.01 -3.18 5.13
C LEU A 100 -3.01 -3.96 6.00
N ALA A 101 -2.98 -5.28 5.91
CA ALA A 101 -2.01 -6.13 6.59
C ALA A 101 -0.56 -5.77 6.22
N LEU A 102 -0.30 -5.45 4.95
CA LEU A 102 1.00 -4.94 4.48
C LEU A 102 1.39 -3.62 5.16
N HIS A 103 0.44 -2.70 5.35
CA HIS A 103 0.73 -1.45 6.07
C HIS A 103 1.00 -1.69 7.57
N LEU A 104 0.32 -2.66 8.19
CA LEU A 104 0.50 -2.94 9.61
C LEU A 104 1.85 -3.64 9.89
N VAL A 105 2.22 -4.65 9.10
CA VAL A 105 3.49 -5.38 9.30
C VAL A 105 4.71 -4.47 9.09
N ASP A 106 4.57 -3.42 8.27
CA ASP A 106 5.61 -2.41 8.06
C ASP A 106 6.02 -1.71 9.37
N PHE A 107 5.13 -1.52 10.35
CA PHE A 107 5.51 -0.96 11.64
C PHE A 107 6.49 -1.86 12.40
N VAL A 108 6.28 -3.17 12.40
CA VAL A 108 7.22 -4.10 13.05
C VAL A 108 8.59 -4.06 12.36
N ILE A 109 8.59 -4.04 11.02
CA ILE A 109 9.83 -3.96 10.23
C ILE A 109 10.56 -2.64 10.47
N PHE A 110 9.85 -1.50 10.51
CA PHE A 110 10.46 -0.19 10.69
C PHE A 110 10.96 0.05 12.12
N ALA A 111 10.32 -0.55 13.12
CA ALA A 111 10.83 -0.54 14.49
C ALA A 111 12.15 -1.32 14.63
N GLY A 112 12.33 -2.36 13.80
CA GLY A 112 13.50 -3.22 13.84
C GLY A 112 13.50 -4.17 15.05
N GLY A 113 14.67 -4.65 15.45
CA GLY A 113 14.80 -5.58 16.59
C GLY A 113 14.61 -7.05 16.22
N GLU A 114 14.31 -7.88 17.23
CA GLU A 114 14.26 -9.34 17.10
C GLU A 114 13.10 -9.83 16.22
N ASP A 115 11.98 -9.11 16.20
CA ASP A 115 10.78 -9.49 15.45
C ASP A 115 10.83 -9.09 13.97
N ALA A 116 11.84 -8.32 13.55
CA ALA A 116 11.92 -7.80 12.18
C ALA A 116 11.98 -8.91 11.13
N ALA A 117 12.69 -10.00 11.43
CA ALA A 117 12.78 -11.17 10.55
C ALA A 117 11.40 -11.82 10.33
N GLU A 118 10.61 -11.95 11.40
CA GLU A 118 9.26 -12.52 11.32
C GLU A 118 8.30 -11.57 10.57
N GLY A 119 8.46 -10.26 10.75
CA GLY A 119 7.74 -9.25 9.97
C GLY A 119 8.04 -9.34 8.48
N HIS A 120 9.30 -9.49 8.09
CA HIS A 120 9.71 -9.71 6.70
C HIS A 120 9.12 -11.00 6.11
N ALA A 121 9.05 -12.09 6.88
CA ALA A 121 8.43 -13.33 6.44
C ALA A 121 6.95 -13.16 6.12
N ARG A 122 6.16 -12.58 7.05
CA ARG A 122 4.73 -12.30 6.83
C ARG A 122 4.50 -11.36 5.65
N LYS A 123 5.32 -10.32 5.53
CA LYS A 123 5.23 -9.39 4.40
C LYS A 123 5.48 -10.09 3.06
N ALA A 124 6.43 -11.02 2.98
CA ALA A 124 6.69 -11.79 1.77
C ALA A 124 5.45 -12.59 1.35
N ASP A 125 4.79 -13.27 2.29
CA ASP A 125 3.62 -14.09 2.00
C ASP A 125 2.40 -13.25 1.60
N LEU A 126 2.19 -12.09 2.24
CA LEU A 126 1.15 -11.13 1.86
C LEU A 126 1.39 -10.55 0.45
N LEU A 127 2.63 -10.24 0.10
CA LEU A 127 2.98 -9.75 -1.24
C LEU A 127 2.71 -10.82 -2.31
N ASP A 128 3.03 -12.08 -2.03
CA ASP A 128 2.72 -13.21 -2.91
C ASP A 128 1.21 -13.40 -3.09
N ALA A 129 0.43 -13.31 -2.00
CA ALA A 129 -1.03 -13.39 -2.05
C ALA A 129 -1.64 -12.24 -2.88
N ARG A 130 -1.19 -11.00 -2.64
CA ARG A 130 -1.62 -9.81 -3.42
C ARG A 130 -1.30 -9.98 -4.89
N ALA A 131 -0.08 -10.41 -5.22
CA ALA A 131 0.34 -10.61 -6.60
C ALA A 131 -0.54 -11.61 -7.35
N ALA A 132 -1.00 -12.68 -6.69
CA ALA A 132 -1.86 -13.69 -7.33
C ALA A 132 -3.21 -13.12 -7.81
N SER A 133 -3.69 -12.03 -7.20
CA SER A 133 -4.94 -11.35 -7.55
C SER A 133 -4.75 -10.11 -8.46
N GLU A 134 -3.51 -9.75 -8.77
CA GLU A 134 -3.17 -8.52 -9.48
C GLU A 134 -3.21 -8.71 -11.01
N GLN A 135 -3.94 -7.83 -11.70
CA GLN A 135 -4.09 -7.88 -13.17
C GLN A 135 -2.98 -7.15 -13.89
N SER A 136 -2.46 -6.05 -13.32
CA SER A 136 -1.37 -5.31 -13.94
C SER A 136 -0.10 -6.15 -13.87
N PHE A 137 0.44 -6.49 -15.04
CA PHE A 137 1.73 -7.18 -15.14
C PHE A 137 2.85 -6.41 -14.42
N VAL A 138 2.81 -5.07 -14.47
CA VAL A 138 3.80 -4.23 -13.77
C VAL A 138 3.65 -4.39 -12.26
N ALA A 139 2.44 -4.21 -11.72
CA ALA A 139 2.19 -4.34 -10.29
C ALA A 139 2.48 -5.75 -9.78
N HIS A 140 2.04 -6.77 -10.51
CA HIS A 140 2.30 -8.18 -10.21
C HIS A 140 3.79 -8.45 -10.02
N ASN A 141 4.62 -8.03 -10.98
CA ASN A 141 6.06 -8.26 -10.90
C ASN A 141 6.73 -7.50 -9.77
N VAL A 142 6.31 -6.26 -9.50
CA VAL A 142 6.82 -5.49 -8.34
C VAL A 142 6.51 -6.24 -7.04
N LEU A 143 5.29 -6.73 -6.87
CA LEU A 143 4.89 -7.49 -5.69
C LEU A 143 5.67 -8.81 -5.57
N LYS A 144 5.73 -9.63 -6.62
CA LYS A 144 6.47 -10.93 -6.61
C LYS A 144 7.96 -10.76 -6.37
N SER A 145 8.61 -9.82 -7.06
CA SER A 145 10.04 -9.60 -6.88
C SER A 145 10.37 -9.10 -5.47
N THR A 146 9.53 -8.22 -4.93
CA THR A 146 9.67 -7.74 -3.55
C THR A 146 9.43 -8.87 -2.54
N ALA A 147 8.49 -9.79 -2.78
CA ALA A 147 8.28 -10.96 -1.91
C ALA A 147 9.55 -11.83 -1.77
N VAL A 148 10.31 -12.02 -2.85
CA VAL A 148 11.58 -12.75 -2.83
C VAL A 148 12.63 -12.04 -1.98
N ILE A 149 12.74 -10.71 -2.13
CA ILE A 149 13.65 -9.89 -1.30
C ILE A 149 13.21 -9.95 0.17
N GLU A 150 11.89 -9.88 0.39
CA GLU A 150 11.13 -10.16 1.61
C GLU A 150 11.71 -11.34 2.39
N ARG A 151 11.59 -12.48 1.73
CA ARG A 151 11.92 -13.78 2.27
C ARG A 151 13.41 -13.93 2.56
N LYS A 152 14.27 -13.29 1.77
CA LYS A 152 15.71 -13.28 2.03
C LYS A 152 16.06 -12.50 3.31
N LYS A 153 15.47 -11.31 3.51
CA LYS A 153 15.67 -10.53 4.73
C LYS A 153 15.16 -11.24 5.99
N ALA A 154 14.17 -12.11 5.85
CA ALA A 154 13.67 -12.92 6.95
C ALA A 154 14.65 -14.02 7.40
N THR A 155 15.63 -14.38 6.57
CA THR A 155 16.59 -15.46 6.84
C THR A 155 18.01 -14.99 7.12
N ASP A 156 18.34 -13.75 6.77
CA ASP A 156 19.64 -13.10 6.98
C ASP A 156 19.73 -12.49 8.39
#